data_AF-A0A8T5ZQ02-F1
#
_entry.id   AF-A0A8T5ZQ02-F1
#
_cell.length_a   1.000
_cell.length_b   1.000
_cell.length_c   1.000
_cell.angle_alpha   90.00
_cell.angle_beta   90.00
_cell.angle_gamma   90.00
#
_symmetry.space_group_name_H-M   'P 1'
#
loop_
_entity.id
_entity.type
_entity.pdbx_description
1 polymer ?
#
loop_
_entity_poly.entity_id
_entity_poly.type
_entity_poly.pdbx_seq_one_letter_code
_entity_poly.pdbx_strand_id
1 'polypeptide(L)'
;VGGYARYMERIGASRAMVSLLSRPLKLIRSPYIILSATYVIGQIMAQFITSASGLGMLLMVTLFPTLVSLGVSRLSAVAVIATTMSIEWGILETNSIFAAQVAGMKIATYFFHYQLPVASCVIISVAISHFFVQRAFDKKDKNINHEKAEQKALDNVPPLYYAILPVMPLILMLGSLFLAHVGLMQSELHLVVVMLLSLTVTMFVEFFRKHNLRETMDDVQAFFDGMGTQFANVVTLVVAGEIFAK
;
A
#
# COMPACT_ATOMS: atom_id res chain seq x y z
N VAL A 1 -11.09 -0.40 -7.61
CA VAL A 1 -9.99 -0.55 -6.63
C VAL A 1 -10.20 0.28 -5.37
N GLY A 2 -10.46 1.59 -5.47
CA GLY A 2 -10.60 2.43 -4.27
C GLY A 2 -11.70 2.03 -3.27
N GLY A 3 -12.78 1.38 -3.72
CA GLY A 3 -13.75 0.77 -2.80
C GLY A 3 -13.14 -0.29 -1.86
N TYR A 4 -12.33 -1.19 -2.41
CA TYR A 4 -11.66 -2.22 -1.62
C TYR A 4 -10.65 -1.62 -0.65
N ALA A 5 -9.83 -0.67 -1.12
CA ALA A 5 -8.89 0.04 -0.26
C ALA A 5 -9.59 0.75 0.90
N ARG A 6 -10.73 1.41 0.64
CA ARG A 6 -11.54 2.08 1.66
C ARG A 6 -12.14 1.09 2.66
N TYR A 7 -12.59 -0.06 2.18
CA TYR A 7 -13.09 -1.12 3.05
C TYR A 7 -12.01 -1.70 3.96
N MET A 8 -10.81 -1.99 3.44
CA MET A 8 -9.66 -2.45 4.24
C MET A 8 -9.25 -1.43 5.31
N GLU A 9 -9.34 -0.13 4.99
CA GLU A 9 -9.08 0.95 5.95
C GLU A 9 -10.14 0.98 7.06
N ARG A 10 -11.43 0.86 6.70
CA ARG A 10 -12.58 0.87 7.61
C ARG A 10 -12.47 -0.23 8.67
N ILE A 11 -12.22 -1.47 8.26
CA ILE A 11 -12.12 -2.62 9.17
C ILE A 11 -10.78 -2.67 9.93
N GLY A 12 -9.84 -1.76 9.61
CA GLY A 12 -8.53 -1.67 10.25
C GLY A 12 -7.48 -2.65 9.71
N ALA A 13 -7.75 -3.34 8.61
CA ALA A 13 -6.81 -4.28 8.00
C ALA A 13 -5.51 -3.59 7.54
N SER A 14 -5.61 -2.37 7.01
CA SER A 14 -4.45 -1.54 6.67
C SER A 14 -3.57 -1.24 7.89
N ARG A 15 -4.18 -0.97 9.06
CA ARG A 15 -3.44 -0.75 10.32
C ARG A 15 -2.74 -2.03 10.80
N ALA A 16 -3.40 -3.19 10.70
CA ALA A 16 -2.79 -4.48 11.02
C ALA A 16 -1.60 -4.80 10.11
N MET A 17 -1.70 -4.52 8.82
CA MET A 17 -0.61 -4.70 7.86
C MET A 17 0.60 -3.83 8.20
N VAL A 18 0.38 -2.54 8.50
CA VAL A 18 1.46 -1.64 8.92
C VAL A 18 2.11 -2.10 10.23
N SER A 19 1.30 -2.52 11.20
CA SER A 19 1.79 -3.07 12.48
C SER A 19 2.63 -4.35 12.30
N LEU A 20 2.24 -5.24 11.38
CA LEU A 20 2.98 -6.47 11.10
C LEU A 20 4.33 -6.18 10.44
N LEU A 21 4.32 -5.41 9.35
CA LEU A 21 5.50 -5.13 8.54
C LEU A 21 6.49 -4.18 9.23
N SER A 22 6.06 -3.41 10.23
CA SER A 22 6.94 -2.54 11.02
C SER A 22 7.75 -3.27 12.10
N ARG A 23 7.37 -4.49 12.50
CA ARG A 23 8.10 -5.30 13.50
C ARG A 23 9.56 -5.58 13.15
N PRO A 24 9.93 -6.06 11.93
CA PRO A 24 11.32 -6.36 11.61
C PRO A 24 12.22 -5.13 11.62
N LEU A 25 11.67 -3.93 11.34
CA LEU A 25 12.45 -2.68 11.36
C LEU A 25 13.04 -2.39 12.73
N LYS A 26 12.37 -2.80 13.83
CA LYS A 26 12.86 -2.61 15.20
C LYS A 26 14.13 -3.40 15.52
N LEU A 27 14.48 -4.40 14.71
CA LEU A 27 15.67 -5.23 14.91
C LEU A 27 16.93 -4.59 14.31
N ILE A 28 16.77 -3.59 13.43
CA ILE A 28 17.89 -2.95 12.73
C ILE A 28 18.48 -1.87 13.62
N ARG A 29 19.78 -1.97 13.92
CA ARG A 29 20.50 -1.02 14.78
C ARG A 29 21.15 0.14 14.03
N SER A 30 21.30 0.05 12.70
CA SER A 30 22.00 1.07 11.91
C SER A 30 21.01 2.10 11.35
N PRO A 31 21.14 3.41 11.71
CA PRO A 31 20.19 4.47 11.31
C PRO A 31 19.98 4.61 9.81
N TYR A 32 21.03 4.46 9.00
CA TYR A 32 20.89 4.60 7.55
C TYR A 32 20.37 3.32 6.88
N ILE A 33 20.66 2.14 7.44
CA ILE A 33 20.14 0.88 6.91
C ILE A 33 18.63 0.79 7.21
N ILE A 34 18.19 1.25 8.38
CA ILE A 34 16.76 1.25 8.70
C ILE A 34 15.98 2.22 7.81
N LEU A 35 16.56 3.34 7.37
CA LEU A 35 15.94 4.26 6.40
C LEU A 35 15.68 3.55 5.06
N SER A 36 16.69 2.90 4.50
CA SER A 36 16.54 2.12 3.26
C SER A 36 15.55 0.97 3.41
N ALA A 37 15.61 0.22 4.53
CA ALA A 37 14.67 -0.86 4.80
C ALA A 37 13.23 -0.35 4.96
N THR A 38 13.06 0.81 5.58
CA THR A 38 11.75 1.45 5.75
C THR A 38 11.16 1.90 4.42
N TYR A 39 11.99 2.42 3.50
CA TYR A 39 11.56 2.72 2.14
C TYR A 39 11.03 1.47 1.44
N VAL A 40 11.79 0.36 1.45
CA VAL A 40 11.38 -0.90 0.81
C VAL A 40 10.09 -1.46 1.41
N ILE A 41 9.99 -1.48 2.73
CA ILE A 41 8.79 -1.96 3.43
C ILE A 41 7.60 -1.05 3.14
N GLY A 42 7.82 0.27 3.10
CA GLY A 42 6.81 1.23 2.74
C GLY A 42 6.32 1.04 1.30
N GLN A 43 7.20 0.73 0.35
CA GLN A 43 6.82 0.41 -1.03
C GLN A 43 5.94 -0.84 -1.11
N ILE A 44 6.23 -1.87 -0.31
CA ILE A 44 5.36 -3.05 -0.20
C ILE A 44 3.99 -2.67 0.37
N MET A 45 3.93 -1.79 1.38
CA MET A 45 2.66 -1.30 1.91
C MET A 45 1.88 -0.47 0.89
N ALA A 46 2.57 0.36 0.09
CA ALA A 46 1.98 1.21 -0.93
C ALA A 46 1.24 0.40 -2.00
N GLN A 47 1.69 -0.81 -2.32
CA GLN A 47 1.02 -1.70 -3.25
C GLN A 47 -0.42 -2.05 -2.83
N PHE A 48 -0.72 -2.06 -1.53
CA PHE A 48 -2.05 -2.42 -1.00
C PHE A 48 -2.82 -1.24 -0.41
N ILE A 49 -2.11 -0.23 0.06
CA ILE A 49 -2.68 1.03 0.52
C ILE A 49 -2.50 2.05 -0.59
N THR A 50 -3.43 2.04 -1.54
CA THR A 50 -3.43 2.89 -2.75
C THR A 50 -3.72 4.37 -2.45
N SER A 51 -3.60 4.80 -1.19
CA SER A 51 -3.92 6.16 -0.74
C SER A 51 -2.66 6.88 -0.28
N ALA A 52 -2.13 7.73 -1.18
CA ALA A 52 -1.39 8.97 -0.92
C ALA A 52 -1.23 9.37 0.56
N SER A 53 -2.23 10.14 0.98
CA SER A 53 -2.34 10.75 2.29
C SER A 53 -2.59 9.73 3.40
N GLY A 54 -3.34 8.66 3.11
CA GLY A 54 -3.67 7.62 4.09
C GLY A 54 -2.43 6.87 4.56
N LEU A 55 -1.62 6.38 3.62
CA LEU A 55 -0.36 5.69 3.94
C LEU A 55 0.62 6.66 4.62
N GLY A 56 0.81 7.87 4.10
CA GLY A 56 1.71 8.86 4.68
C GLY A 56 1.38 9.16 6.16
N MET A 57 0.09 9.38 6.46
CA MET A 57 -0.39 9.55 7.84
C MET A 57 -0.12 8.32 8.71
N LEU A 58 -0.42 7.12 8.21
CA LEU A 58 -0.18 5.87 8.94
C LEU A 58 1.31 5.68 9.25
N LEU A 59 2.20 5.92 8.29
CA LEU A 59 3.65 5.83 8.47
C LEU A 59 4.19 6.90 9.41
N MET A 60 3.64 8.12 9.38
CA MET A 60 3.99 9.19 10.33
C MET A 60 3.57 8.87 11.76
N VAL A 61 2.48 8.14 11.97
CA VAL A 61 2.08 7.71 13.31
C VAL A 61 2.91 6.50 13.77
N THR A 62 3.27 5.60 12.85
CA THR A 62 3.85 4.29 13.20
C THR A 62 5.37 4.23 13.11
N LEU A 63 5.91 4.56 11.94
CA LEU A 63 7.33 4.40 11.63
C LEU A 63 8.12 5.64 12.03
N PHE A 64 7.57 6.85 11.91
CA PHE A 64 8.30 8.07 12.27
C PHE A 64 8.81 8.06 13.71
N PRO A 65 8.01 7.76 14.76
CA PRO A 65 8.55 7.69 16.12
C PRO A 65 9.59 6.57 16.29
N THR A 66 9.39 5.45 15.59
CA THR A 66 10.31 4.31 15.61
C THR A 66 11.66 4.68 14.98
N LEU A 67 11.66 5.35 13.82
CA LEU A 67 12.87 5.81 13.15
C LEU A 67 13.65 6.82 14.00
N VAL A 68 12.98 7.83 14.53
CA VAL A 68 13.63 8.87 15.35
C VAL A 68 14.21 8.28 16.64
N SER A 69 13.51 7.35 17.28
CA SER A 69 14.01 6.66 18.49
C SER A 69 15.23 5.76 18.23
N LEU A 70 15.42 5.30 16.99
CA LEU A 70 16.57 4.51 16.55
C LEU A 70 17.73 5.38 16.02
N GLY A 71 17.67 6.70 16.22
CA GLY A 71 18.78 7.63 15.93
C GLY A 71 18.75 8.24 14.52
N VAL A 72 17.65 8.07 13.78
CA VAL A 72 17.45 8.75 12.49
C VAL A 72 17.07 10.21 12.71
N SER A 73 17.60 11.14 11.90
CA SER A 73 17.19 12.55 11.94
C SER A 73 15.74 12.72 11.49
N ARG A 74 15.01 13.68 12.08
CA ARG A 74 13.59 13.89 11.77
C ARG A 74 13.36 14.18 10.28
N LEU A 75 14.24 14.97 9.66
CA LEU A 75 14.16 15.29 8.23
C LEU A 75 14.35 14.05 7.37
N SER A 76 15.31 13.18 7.69
CA SER A 76 15.54 11.94 6.96
C SER A 76 14.37 10.95 7.13
N ALA A 77 13.78 10.87 8.32
CA ALA A 77 12.60 10.05 8.56
C ALA A 77 11.39 10.53 7.74
N VAL A 78 11.10 11.84 7.74
CA VAL A 78 10.03 12.42 6.91
C VAL A 78 10.32 12.24 5.43
N ALA A 79 11.58 12.40 4.99
CA ALA A 79 11.96 12.22 3.61
C ALA A 79 11.64 10.81 3.11
N VAL A 80 12.00 9.74 3.86
CA VAL A 80 11.63 8.38 3.48
C VAL A 80 10.12 8.22 3.43
N ILE A 81 9.41 8.65 4.47
CA ILE A 81 7.95 8.51 4.54
C ILE A 81 7.27 9.20 3.36
N ALA A 82 7.68 10.41 3.02
CA ALA A 82 7.16 11.17 1.88
C ALA A 82 7.44 10.48 0.53
N THR A 83 8.64 9.91 0.36
CA THR A 83 9.01 9.22 -0.88
C THR A 83 8.39 7.83 -1.04
N THR A 84 7.74 7.28 0.00
CA THR A 84 7.23 5.91 0.00
C THR A 84 6.22 5.63 -1.12
N MET A 85 5.46 6.64 -1.55
CA MET A 85 4.49 6.51 -2.66
C MET A 85 4.96 7.16 -3.96
N SER A 86 6.27 7.41 -4.11
CA SER A 86 6.83 7.99 -5.34
C SER A 86 6.81 7.04 -6.53
N ILE A 87 6.72 5.73 -6.29
CA ILE A 87 6.68 4.71 -7.33
C ILE A 87 5.30 4.11 -7.32
N GLU A 88 4.56 4.30 -8.40
CA GLU A 88 3.26 3.66 -8.58
C GLU A 88 3.44 2.33 -9.28
N TRP A 89 3.28 1.25 -8.52
CA TRP A 89 3.33 -0.10 -9.04
C TRP A 89 2.41 -1.04 -8.28
N GLY A 90 1.79 -1.97 -9.00
CA GLY A 90 0.81 -2.88 -8.42
C GLY A 90 -0.34 -3.18 -9.36
N ILE A 91 -0.93 -4.36 -9.19
CA ILE A 91 -2.16 -4.75 -9.89
C ILE A 91 -3.40 -3.93 -9.47
N LEU A 92 -3.29 -3.27 -8.31
CA LEU A 92 -4.35 -2.46 -7.70
C LEU A 92 -4.24 -0.99 -8.09
N GLU A 93 -3.13 -0.58 -8.71
CA GLU A 93 -2.91 0.83 -9.06
C GLU A 93 -3.65 1.20 -10.35
N THR A 94 -4.46 2.25 -10.27
CA THR A 94 -5.31 2.71 -11.39
C THR A 94 -4.48 3.01 -12.64
N ASN A 95 -3.31 3.64 -12.48
CA ASN A 95 -2.41 3.97 -13.59
C ASN A 95 -1.80 2.72 -14.24
N SER A 96 -1.54 1.68 -13.46
CA SER A 96 -1.05 0.38 -13.99
C SER A 96 -2.14 -0.34 -14.78
N ILE A 97 -3.37 -0.32 -14.28
CA ILE A 97 -4.54 -0.89 -14.96
C ILE A 97 -4.79 -0.16 -16.28
N PHE A 98 -4.75 1.16 -16.25
CA PHE A 98 -4.92 1.99 -17.44
C PHE A 98 -3.80 1.75 -18.46
N ALA A 99 -2.54 1.72 -18.03
CA ALA A 99 -1.40 1.43 -18.89
C ALA A 99 -1.51 0.03 -19.55
N ALA A 100 -1.91 -1.00 -18.79
CA ALA A 100 -2.14 -2.33 -19.34
C ALA A 100 -3.26 -2.33 -20.39
N GLN A 101 -4.36 -1.60 -20.15
CA GLN A 101 -5.47 -1.46 -21.08
C GLN A 101 -5.04 -0.77 -22.38
N VAL A 102 -4.28 0.34 -22.30
CA VAL A 102 -3.75 1.05 -23.47
C VAL A 102 -2.77 0.18 -24.25
N ALA A 103 -1.97 -0.64 -23.57
CA ALA A 103 -1.05 -1.58 -24.19
C ALA A 103 -1.74 -2.81 -24.81
N GLY A 104 -3.06 -2.98 -24.64
CA GLY A 104 -3.78 -4.17 -25.10
C GLY A 104 -3.40 -5.45 -24.35
N MET A 105 -2.88 -5.32 -23.11
CA MET A 105 -2.37 -6.43 -22.31
C MET A 105 -3.25 -6.65 -21.08
N LYS A 106 -3.25 -7.88 -20.55
CA LYS A 106 -3.85 -8.15 -19.25
C LYS A 106 -2.97 -7.58 -18.14
N ILE A 107 -3.60 -7.03 -17.10
CA ILE A 107 -2.90 -6.41 -15.97
C ILE A 107 -1.95 -7.39 -15.24
N ALA A 108 -2.26 -8.69 -15.19
CA ALA A 108 -1.36 -9.69 -14.60
C ALA A 108 -0.07 -9.78 -15.41
N THR A 109 -0.18 -9.94 -16.73
CA THR A 109 0.98 -10.01 -17.63
C THR A 109 1.80 -8.73 -17.57
N TYR A 110 1.13 -7.57 -17.64
CA TYR A 110 1.78 -6.26 -17.53
C TYR A 110 2.56 -6.13 -16.21
N PHE A 111 1.93 -6.49 -15.10
CA PHE A 111 2.54 -6.38 -13.78
C PHE A 111 3.74 -7.33 -13.62
N PHE A 112 3.57 -8.63 -13.87
CA PHE A 112 4.61 -9.62 -13.56
C PHE A 112 5.78 -9.58 -14.55
N HIS A 113 5.54 -9.39 -15.85
CA HIS A 113 6.61 -9.46 -16.85
C HIS A 113 7.29 -8.11 -17.10
N TYR A 114 6.60 -6.98 -16.91
CA TYR A 114 7.14 -5.67 -17.27
C TYR A 114 7.32 -4.78 -16.06
N GLN A 115 6.27 -4.60 -15.26
CA GLN A 115 6.28 -3.62 -14.17
C GLN A 115 7.14 -4.08 -12.99
N LEU A 116 7.02 -5.33 -12.55
CA LEU A 116 7.70 -5.85 -11.38
C LEU A 116 9.24 -5.86 -11.54
N PRO A 117 9.82 -6.30 -12.68
CA PRO A 117 11.27 -6.19 -12.90
C PRO A 117 11.76 -4.74 -12.82
N VAL A 118 11.08 -3.82 -13.51
CA VAL A 118 11.45 -2.40 -13.53
C VAL A 118 11.31 -1.79 -12.13
N ALA A 119 10.17 -2.00 -11.48
CA ALA A 119 9.91 -1.50 -10.13
C ALA A 119 10.94 -2.01 -9.13
N SER A 120 11.33 -3.29 -9.20
CA SER A 120 12.35 -3.85 -8.31
C SER A 120 13.71 -3.14 -8.45
N CYS A 121 14.15 -2.88 -9.69
CA CYS A 121 15.39 -2.14 -9.96
C CYS A 121 15.32 -0.71 -9.42
N VAL A 122 14.20 -0.01 -9.65
CA VAL A 122 14.02 1.38 -9.21
C VAL A 122 13.93 1.45 -7.68
N ILE A 123 13.18 0.55 -7.02
CA ILE A 123 13.06 0.50 -5.56
C ILE A 123 14.43 0.29 -4.92
N ILE A 124 15.25 -0.63 -5.44
CA ILE A 124 16.61 -0.86 -4.94
C ILE A 124 17.47 0.39 -5.12
N SER A 125 17.43 1.00 -6.31
CA SER A 125 18.19 2.23 -6.61
C SER A 125 17.82 3.38 -5.67
N VAL A 126 16.53 3.59 -5.42
CA VAL A 126 16.05 4.66 -4.52
C VAL A 126 16.36 4.33 -3.07
N ALA A 127 16.24 3.07 -2.64
CA ALA A 127 16.63 2.64 -1.30
C ALA A 127 18.12 2.89 -1.01
N ILE A 128 19.00 2.59 -1.99
CA ILE A 128 20.43 2.89 -1.92
C ILE A 128 20.65 4.41 -1.92
N SER A 129 19.92 5.16 -2.73
CA SER A 129 20.01 6.61 -2.77
C SER A 129 19.65 7.24 -1.42
N HIS A 130 18.59 6.75 -0.75
CA HIS A 130 18.25 7.19 0.61
C HIS A 130 19.42 7.01 1.58
N PHE A 131 20.11 5.87 1.54
CA PHE A 131 21.27 5.62 2.39
C PHE A 131 22.36 6.69 2.23
N PHE A 132 22.77 6.98 1.00
CA PHE A 132 23.88 7.91 0.74
C PHE A 132 23.49 9.37 0.88
N VAL A 133 22.34 9.75 0.33
CA VAL A 133 21.86 11.13 0.30
C VAL A 133 21.54 11.62 1.71
N GLN A 134 20.84 10.81 2.52
CA GLN A 134 20.49 11.18 3.89
C GLN A 134 21.74 11.28 4.77
N ARG A 135 22.69 10.36 4.60
CA ARG A 135 23.98 10.44 5.29
C ARG A 135 24.78 11.69 4.93
N ALA A 136 24.76 12.09 3.65
CA ALA A 136 25.45 13.29 3.19
C ALA A 136 24.79 14.57 3.72
N PHE A 137 23.46 14.62 3.77
CA PHE A 137 22.73 15.78 4.31
C PHE A 137 22.83 15.87 5.82
N ASP A 138 22.66 14.75 6.54
CA ASP A 138 22.84 14.72 7.99
C ASP A 138 24.26 15.15 8.38
N LYS A 139 25.31 14.77 7.62
CA LYS A 139 26.69 15.22 7.90
C LYS A 139 26.90 16.73 7.69
N LYS A 140 26.14 17.34 6.77
CA LYS A 140 26.20 18.79 6.50
C LYS A 140 25.40 19.59 7.52
N ASP A 141 24.42 18.97 8.16
CA ASP A 141 23.59 19.61 9.17
C ASP A 141 24.32 19.65 10.52
N LYS A 142 24.55 20.85 11.04
CA LYS A 142 25.20 21.05 12.35
C LYS A 142 24.20 20.96 13.53
N ASN A 143 22.91 20.96 13.24
CA ASN A 143 21.82 20.96 14.22
C ASN A 143 20.94 19.70 14.08
N ILE A 144 21.55 18.51 14.14
CA ILE A 144 20.79 17.27 14.10
C ILE A 144 19.97 17.14 15.39
N ASN A 145 18.70 17.56 15.33
CA ASN A 145 17.76 17.41 16.43
C ASN A 145 17.27 15.96 16.51
N HIS A 146 17.82 15.22 17.47
CA HIS A 146 17.37 13.87 17.84
C HIS A 146 16.31 13.87 18.95
N GLU A 147 15.55 14.96 19.12
CA GLU A 147 14.44 14.97 20.06
C GLU A 147 13.49 13.81 19.80
N LYS A 148 13.29 12.98 20.84
CA LYS A 148 12.44 11.80 20.77
C LYS A 148 11.05 12.22 20.31
N ALA A 149 10.62 11.66 19.19
CA ALA A 149 9.25 11.81 18.75
C ALA A 149 8.34 11.01 19.69
N GLU A 150 7.23 11.63 20.09
CA GLU A 150 6.24 10.96 20.93
C GLU A 150 5.64 9.77 20.18
N GLN A 151 5.71 8.59 20.80
CA GLN A 151 5.25 7.37 20.18
C GLN A 151 3.74 7.25 20.36
N LYS A 152 2.98 7.75 19.38
CA LYS A 152 1.53 7.51 19.32
C LYS A 152 1.28 6.05 18.92
N ALA A 153 0.56 5.32 19.76
CA ALA A 153 0.09 3.99 19.40
C ALA A 153 -0.94 4.09 18.27
N LEU A 154 -0.98 3.08 17.40
CA LEU A 154 -2.15 2.90 16.54
C LEU A 154 -3.32 2.50 17.43
N ASP A 155 -4.36 3.33 17.47
CA ASP A 155 -5.61 2.96 18.13
C ASP A 155 -6.32 1.85 17.35
N ASN A 156 -6.91 0.89 18.06
CA ASN A 156 -7.79 -0.13 17.50
C ASN A 156 -7.17 -0.92 16.33
N VAL A 157 -5.98 -1.50 16.54
CA VAL A 157 -5.38 -2.44 15.59
C VAL A 157 -6.08 -3.81 15.73
N PRO A 158 -6.73 -4.32 14.67
CA PRO A 158 -7.34 -5.64 14.71
C PRO A 158 -6.28 -6.76 14.76
N PRO A 159 -6.68 -8.02 15.02
CA PRO A 159 -5.74 -9.14 15.07
C PRO A 159 -4.83 -9.23 13.84
N LEU A 160 -3.58 -9.66 14.02
CA LEU A 160 -2.54 -9.62 12.97
C LEU A 160 -2.92 -10.38 11.69
N TYR A 161 -3.78 -11.40 11.76
CA TYR A 161 -4.22 -12.11 10.56
C TYR A 161 -5.00 -11.20 9.59
N TYR A 162 -5.54 -10.06 10.05
CA TYR A 162 -6.15 -9.05 9.17
C TYR A 162 -5.17 -8.46 8.16
N ALA A 163 -3.87 -8.50 8.43
CA ALA A 163 -2.84 -8.03 7.52
C ALA A 163 -2.83 -8.77 6.17
N ILE A 164 -3.40 -9.97 6.09
CA ILE A 164 -3.50 -10.72 4.84
C ILE A 164 -4.61 -10.20 3.92
N LEU A 165 -5.66 -9.60 4.50
CA LEU A 165 -6.85 -9.19 3.76
C LEU A 165 -6.52 -8.20 2.64
N PRO A 166 -5.74 -7.11 2.86
CA PRO A 166 -5.39 -6.18 1.79
C PRO A 166 -4.59 -6.85 0.64
N VAL A 167 -3.90 -7.95 0.93
CA VAL A 167 -3.06 -8.72 0.01
C VAL A 167 -3.84 -9.79 -0.75
N MET A 168 -5.06 -10.12 -0.30
CA MET A 168 -5.90 -11.17 -0.89
C MET A 168 -6.11 -11.05 -2.41
N PRO A 169 -6.35 -9.84 -2.98
CA PRO A 169 -6.47 -9.72 -4.42
C PRO A 169 -5.22 -10.20 -5.16
N LEU A 170 -4.04 -9.86 -4.67
CA LEU A 170 -2.78 -10.28 -5.27
C LEU A 170 -2.60 -11.80 -5.16
N ILE A 171 -2.94 -12.39 -4.01
CA ILE A 171 -2.83 -13.84 -3.77
C ILE A 171 -3.76 -14.60 -4.72
N LEU A 172 -5.01 -14.19 -4.83
CA LEU A 172 -5.98 -14.83 -5.72
C LEU A 172 -5.60 -14.67 -7.19
N MET A 173 -5.07 -13.50 -7.57
CA MET A 173 -4.61 -13.27 -8.94
C MET A 173 -3.42 -14.17 -9.28
N LEU A 174 -2.39 -14.20 -8.43
CA LEU A 174 -1.21 -15.05 -8.61
C LEU A 174 -1.58 -16.54 -8.59
N GLY A 175 -2.47 -16.95 -7.68
CA GLY A 175 -2.99 -18.31 -7.62
C GLY A 175 -3.72 -18.69 -8.91
N SER A 176 -4.55 -17.81 -9.46
CA SER A 176 -5.24 -18.07 -10.73
C SER A 176 -4.27 -18.20 -11.91
N LEU A 177 -3.21 -17.39 -11.94
CA LEU A 177 -2.17 -17.47 -12.96
C LEU A 177 -1.40 -18.80 -12.86
N PHE A 178 -1.05 -19.22 -11.65
CA PHE A 178 -0.39 -20.50 -11.39
C PHE A 178 -1.28 -21.68 -11.79
N LEU A 179 -2.55 -21.69 -11.40
CA LEU A 179 -3.50 -22.74 -11.78
C LEU A 179 -3.71 -22.81 -13.30
N ALA A 180 -3.73 -21.66 -13.98
CA ALA A 180 -3.80 -21.61 -15.43
C ALA A 180 -2.53 -22.19 -16.08
N HIS A 181 -1.36 -21.91 -15.51
CA HIS A 181 -0.10 -22.46 -16.00
C HIS A 181 0.02 -23.98 -15.79
N VAL A 182 -0.53 -24.51 -14.69
CA VAL A 182 -0.59 -25.94 -14.37
C VAL A 182 -1.69 -26.67 -15.17
N GLY A 183 -2.52 -25.95 -15.93
CA GLY A 183 -3.57 -26.52 -16.77
C GLY A 183 -4.86 -26.91 -16.03
N LEU A 184 -5.00 -26.51 -14.76
CA LEU A 184 -6.21 -26.75 -13.94
C LEU A 184 -7.30 -25.70 -14.20
N MET A 185 -6.95 -24.55 -14.77
CA MET A 185 -7.86 -23.46 -15.15
C MET A 185 -7.61 -23.07 -16.61
N GLN A 186 -8.67 -22.78 -17.37
CA GLN A 186 -8.51 -22.34 -18.77
C GLN A 186 -8.05 -20.89 -18.92
N SER A 187 -8.20 -20.06 -17.88
CA SER A 187 -7.85 -18.64 -17.93
C SER A 187 -7.55 -18.06 -16.55
N GLU A 188 -6.61 -17.12 -16.48
CA GLU A 188 -6.40 -16.27 -15.31
C GLU A 188 -7.63 -15.41 -15.00
N LEU A 189 -7.85 -15.10 -13.72
CA LEU A 189 -9.02 -14.32 -13.31
C LEU A 189 -8.83 -12.84 -13.63
N HIS A 190 -9.89 -12.20 -14.13
CA HIS A 190 -9.93 -10.75 -14.28
C HIS A 190 -9.86 -10.06 -12.92
N LEU A 191 -9.21 -8.89 -12.89
CA LEU A 191 -9.01 -8.08 -11.69
C LEU A 191 -10.33 -7.82 -10.92
N VAL A 192 -11.42 -7.53 -11.63
CA VAL A 192 -12.73 -7.28 -11.00
C VAL A 192 -13.22 -8.51 -10.23
N VAL A 193 -13.08 -9.70 -10.82
CA VAL A 193 -13.51 -10.96 -10.18
C VAL A 193 -12.68 -11.23 -8.94
N VAL A 194 -11.36 -11.04 -9.03
CA VAL A 194 -10.43 -11.17 -7.91
C VAL A 194 -10.79 -10.23 -6.75
N MET A 195 -11.15 -8.99 -7.05
CA MET A 195 -11.52 -8.00 -6.05
C MET A 195 -12.85 -8.32 -5.37
N LEU A 196 -13.85 -8.76 -6.14
CA LEU A 196 -15.15 -9.19 -5.60
C LEU A 196 -15.02 -10.45 -4.74
N LEU A 197 -14.25 -11.44 -5.18
CA LEU A 197 -13.96 -12.63 -4.36
C LEU A 197 -13.25 -12.25 -3.06
N SER A 198 -12.27 -11.34 -3.12
CA SER A 198 -11.57 -10.85 -1.93
C SER A 198 -12.50 -10.12 -0.97
N LEU A 199 -13.44 -9.34 -1.49
CA LEU A 199 -14.50 -8.70 -0.69
C LEU A 199 -15.39 -9.75 -0.02
N THR A 200 -15.86 -10.75 -0.76
CA THR A 200 -16.70 -11.83 -0.23
C THR A 200 -15.99 -12.59 0.89
N VAL A 201 -14.73 -12.99 0.69
CA VAL A 201 -13.93 -13.67 1.73
C VAL A 201 -13.78 -12.76 2.96
N THR A 202 -13.49 -11.48 2.76
CA THR A 202 -13.35 -10.53 3.87
C THR A 202 -14.66 -10.34 4.64
N MET A 203 -15.78 -10.29 3.93
CA MET A 203 -17.13 -10.21 4.53
C MET A 203 -17.42 -11.44 5.38
N PHE A 204 -17.06 -12.66 4.94
CA PHE A 204 -17.18 -13.85 5.77
C PHE A 204 -16.32 -13.77 7.03
N VAL A 205 -15.06 -13.33 6.91
CA VAL A 205 -14.15 -13.16 8.06
C VAL A 205 -14.73 -12.16 9.07
N GLU A 206 -15.25 -11.02 8.61
CA GLU A 206 -15.90 -10.02 9.47
C GLU A 206 -17.18 -10.56 10.13
N PHE A 207 -18.00 -11.29 9.37
CA PHE A 207 -19.22 -11.91 9.91
C PHE A 207 -18.90 -12.91 11.02
N PHE A 208 -17.89 -13.77 10.84
CA PHE A 208 -17.47 -14.71 11.87
C PHE A 208 -16.82 -14.02 13.07
N ARG A 209 -16.17 -12.86 12.89
CA ARG A 209 -15.58 -12.12 14.02
C ARG A 209 -16.64 -11.39 14.85
N LYS A 210 -17.51 -10.65 14.19
CA LYS A 210 -18.48 -9.78 14.84
C LYS A 210 -19.76 -10.52 15.26
N HIS A 211 -20.04 -11.66 14.64
CA HIS A 211 -21.30 -12.39 14.77
C HIS A 211 -22.55 -11.51 14.56
N ASN A 212 -22.39 -10.39 13.87
CA ASN A 212 -23.43 -9.39 13.65
C ASN A 212 -23.49 -9.02 12.16
N LEU A 213 -24.55 -9.48 11.51
CA LEU A 213 -24.75 -9.27 10.07
C LEU A 213 -24.93 -7.78 9.75
N ARG A 214 -25.63 -7.03 10.61
CA ARG A 214 -25.92 -5.61 10.37
C ARG A 214 -24.65 -4.79 10.34
N GLU A 215 -23.81 -4.97 11.35
CA GLU A 215 -22.52 -4.28 11.43
C GLU A 215 -21.58 -4.67 10.29
N THR A 216 -21.62 -5.93 9.86
CA THR A 216 -20.85 -6.40 8.69
C THR A 216 -21.32 -5.72 7.40
N MET A 217 -22.63 -5.57 7.22
CA MET A 217 -23.20 -4.87 6.05
C MET A 217 -22.87 -3.37 6.08
N ASP A 218 -22.90 -2.74 7.27
CA ASP A 218 -22.52 -1.35 7.45
C ASP A 218 -21.05 -1.12 7.08
N ASP A 219 -20.16 -2.06 7.37
CA ASP A 219 -18.76 -1.96 6.92
C ASP A 219 -18.62 -2.17 5.41
N VAL A 220 -19.37 -3.11 4.82
CA VAL A 220 -19.40 -3.32 3.36
C VAL A 220 -19.91 -2.07 2.65
N GLN A 221 -20.76 -1.24 3.27
CA GLN A 221 -21.17 0.04 2.69
C GLN A 221 -19.96 0.95 2.38
N ALA A 222 -18.91 0.92 3.20
CA ALA A 222 -17.69 1.68 2.94
C ALA A 222 -16.98 1.26 1.62
N PHE A 223 -17.18 0.02 1.17
CA PHE A 223 -16.72 -0.42 -0.15
C PHE A 223 -17.45 0.34 -1.27
N PHE A 224 -18.78 0.41 -1.19
CA PHE A 224 -19.61 1.11 -2.17
C PHE A 224 -19.38 2.62 -2.15
N ASP A 225 -19.28 3.23 -0.96
CA ASP A 225 -18.95 4.65 -0.80
C ASP A 225 -17.59 4.98 -1.41
N GLY A 226 -16.59 4.12 -1.20
CA GLY A 226 -15.27 4.27 -1.79
C GLY A 226 -15.29 4.14 -3.32
N MET A 227 -16.14 3.27 -3.88
CA MET A 227 -16.34 3.19 -5.34
C MET A 227 -17.02 4.45 -5.88
N GLY A 228 -18.08 4.92 -5.23
CA GLY A 228 -18.82 6.12 -5.64
C GLY A 228 -17.94 7.37 -5.63
N THR A 229 -17.11 7.53 -4.59
CA THR A 229 -16.15 8.64 -4.49
C THR A 229 -15.13 8.61 -5.62
N GLN A 230 -14.56 7.44 -5.92
CA GLN A 230 -13.60 7.30 -7.03
C GLN A 230 -14.24 7.57 -8.39
N PHE A 231 -15.46 7.06 -8.61
CA PHE A 231 -16.20 7.33 -9.83
C PHE A 231 -16.46 8.84 -10.01
N ALA A 232 -16.94 9.52 -8.97
CA ALA A 232 -17.19 10.96 -9.01
C ALA A 232 -15.91 11.75 -9.32
N ASN A 233 -14.79 11.40 -8.69
CA ASN A 233 -13.50 12.06 -8.94
C ASN A 233 -13.04 11.90 -10.39
N VAL A 234 -13.06 10.66 -10.93
CA VAL A 234 -12.62 10.39 -12.30
C VAL A 234 -13.52 11.10 -13.32
N VAL A 235 -14.84 11.03 -13.15
CA VAL A 235 -15.79 11.71 -14.06
C VAL A 235 -15.60 13.22 -14.02
N THR A 236 -15.43 13.80 -12.83
CA THR A 236 -15.20 15.25 -12.69
C THR A 236 -13.92 15.67 -13.39
N LEU A 237 -12.83 14.88 -13.27
CA LEU A 237 -11.56 15.14 -13.95
C LEU A 237 -11.68 15.03 -15.47
N VAL A 238 -12.40 14.02 -15.99
CA VAL A 238 -12.63 13.85 -17.44
C VAL A 238 -13.42 15.04 -17.99
N VAL A 239 -14.52 15.41 -17.33
CA VAL A 239 -15.36 16.55 -17.75
C VAL A 239 -14.57 17.86 -17.70
N ALA A 240 -13.80 18.10 -16.64
CA ALA A 240 -12.93 19.27 -16.57
C ALA A 240 -11.89 19.26 -17.70
N GLY A 241 -11.26 18.11 -17.95
CA GLY A 241 -10.33 17.92 -19.07
C GLY A 241 -10.97 18.27 -20.42
N GLU A 242 -12.18 17.77 -20.71
CA GLU A 242 -12.88 18.05 -21.96
C GLU A 242 -13.32 19.52 -22.10
N ILE A 243 -13.73 20.17 -21.01
CA ILE A 243 -14.16 21.58 -21.02
C ILE A 243 -12.96 22.53 -21.23
N PHE A 244 -11.81 22.26 -20.60
CA PHE A 244 -10.64 23.13 -20.65
C PHE A 244 -9.63 22.78 -21.74
N ALA A 245 -9.74 21.61 -22.38
CA ALA A 245 -8.91 21.25 -23.54
C ALA A 245 -9.45 21.79 -24.88
N LYS A 246 -10.64 22.38 -24.89
CA LYS A 246 -11.17 23.19 -26.00
C LYS A 246 -10.80 24.65 -25.83
#